data_AF-A0AAE1VZ51-F1
#
_entry.id   AF-A0AAE1VZ51-F1
#
_cell.length_a   1.000
_cell.length_b   1.000
_cell.length_c   1.000
_cell.angle_alpha   90.00
_cell.angle_beta   90.00
_cell.angle_gamma   90.00
#
_symmetry.space_group_name_H-M   'P 1'
#
loop_
_entity.id
_entity.type
_entity.pdbx_description
1 polymer ?
#
loop_
_entity_poly.entity_id
_entity_poly.type
_entity_poly.pdbx_seq_one_letter_code
_entity_poly.pdbx_strand_id
1 'polypeptide(L)'
;MCVSQLVTQDTESTYEVQITWNSLTKLTLSFAVLEDQDIHKIIVDAPKLEVFKLEWCWGYDNVNLDSPSLSTLIVHEHESLELDYGPIMRISALEVQSLDLSRSLYRQCNLMNVSSVVHATDDFRPRTDFSSREKTLKWQQYNIMDVVRSLKHVESFSLAPECIEVSFPNK
;
A
#
# COMPACT_ATOMS: atom_id res chain seq x y z
N MET A 1 -5.37 -19.85 0.22
CA MET A 1 -5.65 -20.41 -1.12
C MET A 1 -5.31 -19.28 -2.08
N CYS A 2 -4.10 -19.31 -2.63
CA CYS A 2 -3.60 -18.29 -3.55
C CYS A 2 -4.15 -18.65 -4.94
N VAL A 3 -4.93 -17.77 -5.58
CA VAL A 3 -5.23 -17.93 -7.01
C VAL A 3 -4.09 -17.25 -7.77
N SER A 4 -2.95 -17.93 -7.82
CA SER A 4 -1.82 -17.54 -8.65
C SER A 4 -2.00 -18.21 -10.02
N GLN A 5 -2.08 -17.38 -11.07
CA GLN A 5 -2.18 -17.68 -12.50
C GLN A 5 -3.60 -17.75 -13.09
N LEU A 6 -3.96 -16.70 -13.84
CA LEU A 6 -4.74 -16.88 -15.06
C LEU A 6 -3.74 -16.78 -16.23
N VAL A 7 -3.34 -17.92 -16.77
CA VAL A 7 -2.63 -17.99 -18.06
C VAL A 7 -3.70 -18.00 -19.13
N THR A 8 -3.79 -16.94 -19.94
CA THR A 8 -4.49 -17.02 -21.22
C THR A 8 -3.47 -17.42 -22.27
N GLN A 9 -3.46 -18.71 -22.64
CA GLN A 9 -2.72 -19.19 -23.80
C GLN A 9 -3.39 -18.64 -25.07
N ASP A 10 -2.56 -18.08 -25.96
CA ASP A 10 -2.93 -17.72 -27.33
C ASP A 10 -3.51 -18.94 -28.05
N THR A 11 -4.82 -18.92 -28.27
CA THR A 11 -5.46 -19.70 -29.33
C THR A 11 -6.42 -18.78 -30.05
N GLU A 12 -6.23 -18.68 -31.37
CA GLU A 12 -7.09 -17.95 -32.30
C GLU A 12 -8.58 -18.20 -31.99
N SER A 13 -9.33 -17.11 -31.77
CA SER A 13 -10.70 -16.99 -31.22
C SER A 13 -10.79 -16.78 -29.71
N THR A 14 -10.46 -15.58 -29.25
CA THR A 14 -10.60 -15.20 -27.84
C THR A 14 -12.00 -14.70 -27.53
N TYR A 15 -12.89 -15.61 -27.15
CA TYR A 15 -13.92 -15.24 -26.18
C TYR A 15 -13.19 -14.99 -24.86
N GLU A 16 -12.86 -13.73 -24.55
CA GLU A 16 -12.39 -13.36 -23.22
C GLU A 16 -13.49 -13.70 -22.22
N VAL A 17 -13.28 -14.78 -21.47
CA VAL A 17 -14.13 -15.09 -20.33
C VAL A 17 -13.82 -14.04 -19.26
N GLN A 18 -14.66 -13.00 -19.20
CA GLN A 18 -14.62 -12.02 -18.12
C GLN A 18 -15.10 -12.69 -16.83
N ILE A 19 -14.15 -13.03 -15.97
CA ILE A 19 -14.45 -13.56 -14.65
C ILE A 19 -14.79 -12.37 -13.75
N THR A 20 -16.06 -12.22 -13.40
CA THR A 20 -16.51 -11.22 -12.42
C THR A 20 -16.61 -11.85 -11.03
N TRP A 21 -16.00 -11.21 -10.04
CA TRP A 21 -15.93 -11.64 -8.65
C TRP A 21 -17.04 -10.98 -7.81
N ASN A 22 -18.30 -11.11 -8.26
CA ASN A 22 -19.47 -10.41 -7.71
C ASN A 22 -19.80 -10.68 -6.23
N SER A 23 -19.15 -11.66 -5.62
CA SER A 23 -19.34 -12.03 -4.20
C SER A 23 -18.04 -11.96 -3.38
N LEU A 24 -16.92 -11.56 -4.00
CA LEU A 24 -15.63 -11.51 -3.32
C LEU A 24 -15.60 -10.28 -2.42
N THR A 25 -15.51 -10.51 -1.11
CA THR A 25 -15.46 -9.44 -0.10
C THR A 25 -14.06 -9.21 0.45
N LYS A 26 -13.15 -10.20 0.32
CA LYS A 26 -11.78 -10.10 0.80
C LYS A 26 -10.82 -10.69 -0.21
N LEU A 27 -9.76 -9.97 -0.53
CA LEU A 27 -8.70 -10.42 -1.42
C LEU A 27 -7.34 -10.11 -0.82
N THR A 28 -6.48 -11.10 -0.82
CA THR A 28 -5.05 -10.95 -0.51
C THR A 28 -4.25 -11.43 -1.70
N LEU A 29 -3.37 -10.58 -2.21
CA LEU A 29 -2.35 -10.95 -3.18
C LEU A 29 -0.99 -10.91 -2.51
N SER A 30 -0.17 -11.92 -2.79
CA SER A 30 1.15 -12.05 -2.19
C SER A 30 2.20 -12.38 -3.24
N PHE A 31 3.38 -11.74 -3.16
CA PHE A 31 4.51 -12.00 -4.06
C PHE A 31 4.17 -11.91 -5.56
N ALA A 32 3.37 -10.91 -5.93
CA ALA A 32 2.92 -10.72 -7.31
C ALA A 32 3.50 -9.45 -7.92
N VAL A 33 3.83 -9.52 -9.22
CA VAL A 33 4.04 -8.34 -10.05
C VAL A 33 2.68 -7.90 -10.54
N LEU A 34 2.29 -6.67 -10.20
CA LEU A 34 1.01 -6.08 -10.56
C LEU A 34 1.28 -4.70 -11.15
N GLU A 35 0.77 -4.45 -12.35
CA GLU A 35 0.73 -3.12 -12.91
C GLU A 35 -0.50 -2.37 -12.38
N ASP A 36 -0.51 -1.04 -12.51
CA ASP A 36 -1.65 -0.20 -12.08
C ASP A 36 -2.98 -0.68 -12.70
N GLN A 37 -2.93 -1.15 -13.95
CA GLN A 37 -4.10 -1.70 -14.66
C GLN A 37 -4.64 -3.00 -14.06
N ASP A 38 -3.78 -3.84 -13.49
CA ASP A 38 -4.19 -5.09 -12.85
C ASP A 38 -4.98 -4.79 -11.57
N ILE A 39 -4.49 -3.83 -10.78
CA ILE A 39 -5.17 -3.38 -9.56
C ILE A 39 -6.52 -2.76 -9.92
N HIS A 40 -6.56 -1.87 -10.92
CA HIS A 40 -7.81 -1.27 -11.38
C HIS A 40 -8.82 -2.36 -11.81
N LYS A 41 -8.37 -3.35 -12.58
CA LYS A 41 -9.21 -4.46 -13.03
C LYS A 41 -9.78 -5.26 -11.85
N ILE A 42 -8.96 -5.56 -10.84
CA ILE A 42 -9.41 -6.23 -9.60
C ILE A 42 -10.55 -5.46 -8.94
N ILE A 43 -10.41 -4.14 -8.83
CA ILE A 43 -11.42 -3.28 -8.19
C ILE A 43 -12.72 -3.27 -8.99
N VAL A 44 -12.65 -3.20 -10.32
CA VAL A 44 -13.83 -3.25 -11.21
C VAL A 44 -14.51 -4.61 -11.19
N ASP A 45 -13.73 -5.69 -11.26
CA ASP A 45 -14.24 -7.06 -11.34
C ASP A 45 -14.76 -7.57 -9.98
N ALA A 46 -14.40 -6.93 -8.86
CA ALA A 46 -14.84 -7.26 -7.51
C ALA A 46 -15.63 -6.12 -6.84
N PRO A 47 -16.86 -5.81 -7.30
CA PRO A 47 -17.63 -4.66 -6.82
C PRO A 47 -18.03 -4.72 -5.34
N LYS A 48 -17.96 -5.90 -4.71
CA LYS A 48 -18.25 -6.11 -3.28
C LYS A 48 -16.99 -6.27 -2.43
N LEU A 49 -15.81 -5.96 -2.97
CA LEU A 49 -14.56 -6.10 -2.24
C LEU A 49 -14.50 -5.08 -1.10
N GLU A 50 -14.50 -5.59 0.13
CA GLU A 50 -14.47 -4.79 1.36
C GLU A 50 -13.04 -4.64 1.90
N VAL A 51 -12.22 -5.69 1.74
CA VAL A 51 -10.83 -5.75 2.24
C VAL A 51 -9.91 -6.14 1.10
N PHE A 52 -8.93 -5.28 0.82
CA PHE A 52 -7.89 -5.57 -0.17
C PHE A 52 -6.50 -5.49 0.47
N LYS A 53 -5.75 -6.60 0.40
CA LYS A 53 -4.39 -6.72 0.93
C LYS A 53 -3.39 -7.00 -0.19
N LEU A 54 -2.39 -6.14 -0.28
CA LEU A 54 -1.20 -6.30 -1.12
C LEU A 54 -0.02 -6.64 -0.19
N GLU A 55 0.50 -7.85 -0.29
CA GLU A 55 1.59 -8.33 0.56
C GLU A 55 2.81 -8.67 -0.28
N TRP A 56 3.86 -7.86 -0.16
CA TRP A 56 5.10 -8.02 -0.94
C TRP A 56 4.83 -8.07 -2.45
N CYS A 57 3.90 -7.22 -2.92
CA CYS A 57 3.64 -7.03 -4.35
C CYS A 57 4.45 -5.84 -4.87
N TRP A 58 4.75 -5.82 -6.17
CA TRP A 58 5.53 -4.74 -6.81
C TRP A 58 5.07 -4.51 -8.26
N GLY A 59 5.57 -3.45 -8.90
CA GLY A 59 5.23 -3.10 -10.29
C GLY A 59 4.16 -2.01 -10.44
N TYR A 60 3.48 -1.66 -9.34
CA TYR A 60 2.49 -0.58 -9.32
C TYR A 60 3.07 0.68 -8.67
N ASP A 61 2.67 1.83 -9.18
CA ASP A 61 3.13 3.14 -8.73
C ASP A 61 1.98 4.11 -8.49
N ASN A 62 0.86 3.96 -9.20
CA ASN A 62 -0.28 4.86 -9.09
C ASN A 62 -1.59 4.09 -8.94
N VAL A 63 -1.96 3.86 -7.69
CA VAL A 63 -3.12 3.05 -7.33
C VAL A 63 -4.32 3.97 -7.09
N ASN A 64 -5.35 3.82 -7.93
CA ASN A 64 -6.65 4.45 -7.73
C ASN A 64 -7.71 3.39 -7.37
N LEU A 65 -8.18 3.44 -6.13
CA LEU A 65 -9.12 2.50 -5.55
C LEU A 65 -10.50 3.16 -5.44
N ASP A 66 -11.18 3.24 -6.57
CA ASP A 66 -12.56 3.75 -6.64
C ASP A 66 -13.55 2.58 -6.54
N SER A 67 -13.82 2.16 -5.30
CA SER A 67 -14.87 1.18 -5.01
C SER A 67 -15.64 1.59 -3.77
N PRO A 68 -16.97 1.71 -3.86
CA PRO A 68 -17.82 2.10 -2.73
C PRO A 68 -17.87 1.05 -1.62
N SER A 69 -17.50 -0.20 -1.92
CA SER A 69 -17.49 -1.28 -0.94
C SER A 69 -16.16 -1.35 -0.18
N LEU A 70 -15.08 -0.80 -0.74
CA LEU A 70 -13.74 -0.99 -0.21
C LEU A 70 -13.52 -0.13 1.03
N SER A 71 -13.61 -0.76 2.20
CA SER A 71 -13.45 -0.09 3.49
C SER A 71 -12.03 -0.20 4.06
N THR A 72 -11.30 -1.25 3.69
CA THR A 72 -9.98 -1.56 4.28
C THR A 72 -8.94 -1.83 3.20
N LEU A 73 -7.84 -1.08 3.24
CA LEU A 73 -6.66 -1.29 2.41
C LEU A 73 -5.46 -1.64 3.29
N ILE A 74 -4.77 -2.72 2.95
CA ILE A 74 -3.55 -3.17 3.63
C ILE A 74 -2.45 -3.29 2.58
N VAL A 75 -1.36 -2.53 2.75
CA VAL A 75 -0.20 -2.56 1.86
C VAL A 75 1.03 -2.85 2.70
N HIS A 76 1.61 -4.03 2.50
CA HIS A 76 2.89 -4.40 3.08
C HIS A 76 3.90 -4.57 1.95
N GLU A 77 5.00 -3.82 1.98
CA GLU A 77 6.04 -3.93 0.96
C GLU A 77 7.16 -4.85 1.43
N HIS A 78 7.92 -5.37 0.46
CA HIS A 78 9.17 -6.03 0.79
C HIS A 78 10.24 -4.96 0.98
N GLU A 79 11.15 -5.18 1.94
CA GLU A 79 12.34 -4.35 2.11
C GLU A 79 13.16 -4.39 0.81
N SER A 80 13.13 -3.33 0.00
CA SER A 80 13.98 -3.28 -1.21
C SER A 80 15.44 -3.07 -0.81
N LEU A 81 16.31 -4.01 -1.17
CA LEU A 81 17.77 -3.91 -0.94
C LEU A 81 18.45 -2.94 -1.91
N GLU A 82 17.71 -2.44 -2.92
CA GLU A 82 18.25 -1.52 -3.92
C GLU A 82 18.31 -0.09 -3.39
N LEU A 83 19.42 0.58 -3.70
CA LEU A 83 19.93 1.77 -3.03
C LEU A 83 19.14 3.07 -3.30
N ASP A 84 18.21 3.07 -4.25
CA ASP A 84 17.55 4.28 -4.75
C ASP A 84 16.03 4.23 -4.54
N TYR A 85 15.58 4.24 -3.27
CA TYR A 85 14.26 4.65 -2.76
C TYR A 85 12.97 4.25 -3.53
N GLY A 86 13.03 3.35 -4.50
CA GLY A 86 11.94 2.97 -5.41
C GLY A 86 11.28 4.12 -6.18
N PRO A 87 10.42 3.80 -7.15
CA PRO A 87 9.47 4.78 -7.69
C PRO A 87 8.48 5.25 -6.60
N ILE A 88 7.98 6.48 -6.73
CA ILE A 88 7.02 7.06 -5.78
C ILE A 88 5.68 6.33 -5.90
N MET A 89 5.24 5.73 -4.79
CA MET A 89 3.91 5.14 -4.65
C MET A 89 2.87 6.25 -4.42
N ARG A 90 1.80 6.24 -5.21
CA ARG A 90 0.65 7.12 -5.05
C ARG A 90 -0.59 6.29 -4.79
N ILE A 91 -1.31 6.62 -3.72
CA ILE A 91 -2.56 5.93 -3.36
C ILE A 91 -3.69 6.95 -3.27
N SER A 92 -4.74 6.69 -4.05
CA SER A 92 -6.02 7.40 -4.03
C SER A 92 -7.10 6.39 -3.63
N ALA A 93 -7.81 6.64 -2.53
CA ALA A 93 -8.76 5.69 -1.96
C ALA A 93 -9.85 6.45 -1.18
N LEU A 94 -10.85 6.96 -1.89
CA LEU A 94 -11.80 7.92 -1.34
C LEU A 94 -12.72 7.30 -0.27
N GLU A 95 -13.06 6.03 -0.43
CA GLU A 95 -14.05 5.33 0.40
C GLU A 95 -13.39 4.47 1.52
N VAL A 96 -12.07 4.35 1.49
CA VAL A 96 -11.32 3.56 2.48
C VAL A 96 -11.34 4.25 3.84
N GLN A 97 -11.74 3.49 4.86
CA GLN A 97 -11.83 3.94 6.26
C GLN A 97 -10.66 3.46 7.11
N SER A 98 -10.10 2.30 6.77
CA SER A 98 -8.96 1.71 7.45
C SER A 98 -7.80 1.51 6.48
N LEU A 99 -6.66 2.12 6.81
CA LEU A 99 -5.44 2.04 6.02
C LEU A 99 -4.31 1.44 6.87
N ASP A 100 -3.74 0.33 6.43
CA ASP A 100 -2.56 -0.27 7.05
C ASP A 100 -1.39 -0.18 6.06
N LEU A 101 -0.41 0.64 6.42
CA LEU A 101 0.85 0.82 5.69
C LEU A 101 2.03 0.21 6.45
N SER A 102 1.76 -0.66 7.43
CA SER A 102 2.83 -1.30 8.19
C SER A 102 3.78 -2.05 7.27
N ARG A 103 5.10 -1.91 7.51
CA ARG A 103 6.13 -2.53 6.67
C ARG A 103 6.01 -2.15 5.19
N SER A 104 5.34 -1.05 4.88
CA SER A 104 5.49 -0.30 3.63
C SER A 104 6.22 1.01 3.97
N LEU A 105 6.43 1.92 3.01
CA LEU A 105 7.24 3.14 3.17
C LEU A 105 8.76 2.95 3.06
N TYR A 106 9.20 1.82 2.51
CA TYR A 106 10.59 1.67 2.04
C TYR A 106 10.85 2.47 0.75
N ARG A 107 9.78 2.87 0.05
CA ARG A 107 9.78 3.88 -1.01
C ARG A 107 8.88 5.06 -0.62
N GLN A 108 9.03 6.19 -1.32
CA GLN A 108 8.20 7.37 -1.04
C GLN A 108 6.72 7.06 -1.28
N CYS A 109 5.85 7.45 -0.34
CA CYS A 109 4.41 7.22 -0.42
C CYS A 109 3.65 8.55 -0.33
N ASN A 110 2.82 8.83 -1.34
CA ASN A 110 1.96 9.99 -1.38
C ASN A 110 0.49 9.54 -1.32
N LEU A 111 -0.18 9.86 -0.22
CA LEU A 111 -1.62 9.68 -0.09
C LEU A 111 -2.35 10.92 -0.63
N MET A 112 -3.26 10.71 -1.57
CA MET A 112 -3.94 11.80 -2.29
C MET A 112 -5.39 12.00 -1.79
N ASN A 113 -6.32 11.16 -2.25
CA ASN A 113 -7.74 11.25 -1.92
C ASN A 113 -8.09 10.22 -0.83
N VAL A 114 -7.70 10.49 0.41
CA VAL A 114 -7.86 9.56 1.56
C VAL A 114 -8.69 10.19 2.69
N SER A 115 -9.61 11.09 2.36
CA SER A 115 -10.38 11.87 3.34
C SER A 115 -11.24 11.03 4.28
N SER A 116 -11.61 9.81 3.88
CA SER A 116 -12.46 8.92 4.68
C SER A 116 -11.68 8.03 5.65
N VAL A 117 -10.35 8.06 5.63
CA VAL A 117 -9.52 7.25 6.51
C VAL A 117 -9.63 7.78 7.94
N VAL A 118 -10.18 6.95 8.83
CA VAL A 118 -10.34 7.22 10.27
C VAL A 118 -9.36 6.41 11.12
N HIS A 119 -8.94 5.24 10.63
CA HIS A 119 -7.95 4.38 11.27
C HIS A 119 -6.75 4.19 10.36
N ALA A 120 -5.56 4.54 10.85
CA ALA A 120 -4.31 4.30 10.14
C ALA A 120 -3.29 3.61 11.04
N THR A 121 -2.65 2.55 10.55
CA THR A 121 -1.61 1.81 11.28
C THR A 121 -0.31 1.80 10.50
N ASP A 122 0.79 2.02 11.22
CA ASP A 122 2.13 1.97 10.67
C ASP A 122 3.12 1.34 11.70
N ASP A 123 3.51 0.08 11.47
CA ASP A 123 4.62 -0.59 12.17
C ASP A 123 5.94 -0.32 11.42
N PHE A 124 6.27 0.96 11.23
CA PHE A 124 7.46 1.36 10.49
C PHE A 124 8.73 0.84 11.18
N ARG A 125 9.57 0.14 10.41
CA ARG A 125 10.87 -0.35 10.89
C ARG A 125 11.98 0.39 10.15
N PRO A 126 12.73 1.28 10.83
CA PRO A 126 13.78 2.04 10.18
C PRO A 126 14.87 1.12 9.64
N ARG A 127 15.37 1.45 8.45
CA ARG A 127 16.52 0.75 7.87
C ARG A 127 17.78 1.33 8.50
N THR A 128 18.62 0.47 9.07
CA THR A 128 19.82 0.89 9.81
C THR A 128 21.12 0.39 9.19
N ASP A 129 21.04 -0.38 8.11
CA ASP A 129 22.15 -1.08 7.45
C ASP A 129 22.90 -0.26 6.40
N PHE A 130 22.47 0.97 6.10
CA PHE A 130 23.10 1.80 5.07
C PHE A 130 24.36 2.53 5.52
N SER A 131 25.30 2.68 4.58
CA SER A 131 26.53 3.47 4.71
C SER A 131 26.30 4.94 5.07
N SER A 132 25.08 5.46 4.87
CA SER A 132 24.64 6.80 5.28
C SER A 132 23.37 6.79 6.14
N ARG A 133 23.40 6.05 7.26
CA ARG A 133 22.30 5.90 8.23
C ARG A 133 21.54 7.20 8.51
N GLU A 134 22.21 8.32 8.75
CA GLU A 134 21.56 9.61 9.06
C GLU A 134 20.70 10.13 7.90
N LYS A 135 21.17 10.02 6.65
CA LYS A 135 20.42 10.46 5.47
C LYS A 135 19.19 9.58 5.24
N THR A 136 19.34 8.27 5.39
CA THR A 136 18.23 7.33 5.28
C THR A 136 17.17 7.62 6.32
N LEU A 137 17.55 7.78 7.60
CA LEU A 137 16.61 8.08 8.68
C LEU A 137 15.88 9.41 8.45
N LYS A 138 16.58 10.46 8.01
CA LYS A 138 15.94 11.74 7.66
C LYS A 138 14.93 11.59 6.54
N TRP A 139 15.28 10.88 5.47
CA TRP A 139 14.36 10.63 4.37
C TRP A 139 13.12 9.82 4.82
N GLN A 140 13.34 8.77 5.62
CA GLN A 140 12.26 7.96 6.19
C GLN A 140 11.32 8.81 7.06
N GLN A 141 11.88 9.69 7.89
CA GLN A 141 11.12 10.65 8.69
C GLN A 141 10.27 11.59 7.82
N TYR A 142 10.84 12.14 6.73
CA TYR A 142 10.08 12.99 5.82
C TYR A 142 8.92 12.24 5.15
N ASN A 143 9.16 11.01 4.71
CA ASN A 143 8.14 10.16 4.08
C ASN A 143 6.96 9.90 5.04
N ILE A 144 7.25 9.49 6.28
CA ILE A 144 6.21 9.28 7.31
C ILE A 144 5.45 10.58 7.59
N MET A 145 6.16 11.70 7.72
CA MET A 145 5.51 12.99 7.97
C MET A 145 4.59 13.43 6.83
N ASP A 146 4.92 13.13 5.58
CA ASP A 146 4.08 13.44 4.44
C ASP A 146 2.83 12.55 4.41
N VAL A 147 2.96 11.25 4.69
CA VAL A 147 1.83 10.33 4.90
C VAL A 147 0.90 10.85 6.00
N VAL A 148 1.45 11.19 7.17
CA VAL A 148 0.67 11.71 8.31
C VAL A 148 -0.03 13.03 7.97
N ARG A 149 0.60 13.94 7.21
CA ARG A 149 -0.03 15.21 6.78
C ARG A 149 -1.21 15.01 5.84
N SER A 150 -1.21 13.94 5.05
CA SER A 150 -2.34 13.60 4.18
C SER A 150 -3.53 13.04 4.96
N LEU A 151 -3.29 12.47 6.14
CA LEU A 151 -4.30 11.86 7.02
C LEU A 151 -5.00 12.91 7.92
N LYS A 152 -5.82 13.76 7.31
CA LYS A 152 -6.42 14.93 7.99
C LYS A 152 -7.54 14.62 9.01
N HIS A 153 -8.13 13.43 8.94
CA HIS A 153 -9.33 13.05 9.72
C HIS A 153 -9.13 11.80 10.59
N VAL A 154 -7.88 11.35 10.76
CA VAL A 154 -7.59 10.13 11.50
C VAL A 154 -7.82 10.35 12.99
N GLU A 155 -8.68 9.53 13.59
CA GLU A 155 -8.99 9.54 15.02
C GLU A 155 -7.93 8.77 15.83
N SER A 156 -7.32 7.76 15.21
CA SER A 156 -6.28 6.92 15.82
C SER A 156 -5.17 6.60 14.82
N PHE A 157 -3.94 7.05 15.11
CA PHE A 157 -2.75 6.69 14.36
C PHE A 157 -1.76 5.97 15.29
N SER A 158 -1.39 4.74 14.96
CA SER A 158 -0.43 3.96 15.73
C SER A 158 0.90 3.90 15.00
N LEU A 159 1.96 4.36 15.65
CA LEU A 159 3.34 4.24 15.22
C LEU A 159 4.04 3.11 15.97
N ALA A 160 5.01 2.46 15.31
CA ALA A 160 5.93 1.55 15.99
C ALA A 160 6.66 2.25 17.16
N PRO A 161 6.92 1.55 18.28
CA PRO A 161 7.71 2.07 19.39
C PRO A 161 9.07 2.68 18.97
N GLU A 162 9.65 2.13 17.91
CA GLU A 162 10.92 2.53 17.30
C GLU A 162 10.88 3.93 16.64
N CYS A 163 9.69 4.51 16.45
CA CYS A 163 9.52 5.87 15.92
C CYS A 163 9.53 6.96 17.01
N ILE A 164 9.65 6.60 18.29
CA ILE A 164 9.69 7.56 19.41
C ILE A 164 11.14 7.96 19.69
N GLU A 165 11.57 9.11 19.19
CA GLU A 165 12.85 9.70 19.58
C GLU A 165 12.67 10.56 20.86
N VAL A 166 13.19 10.07 21.99
CA VAL A 166 13.24 10.84 23.24
C VAL A 166 14.55 11.63 23.27
N SER A 167 14.50 12.91 22.88
CA SER A 167 15.64 13.81 23.02
C SER A 167 15.67 14.41 24.43
N PHE A 168 16.70 14.09 25.22
CA PHE A 168 16.98 14.80 26.47
C PHE A 168 17.74 16.10 26.14
N PRO A 169 17.39 17.24 26.75
CA PRO A 169 18.19 18.45 26.60
C PRO A 169 19.59 18.20 27.17
N ASN A 170 20.61 18.36 26.34
CA ASN A 170 22.00 18.37 26.79
C ASN A 170 22.16 19.49 27.83
N LYS A 171 22.58 19.12 29.04
CA LYS A 171 22.96 20.06 30.11
C LYS A 171 24.28 20.75 29.80
#